data_AF-A0A950RDG1-F1
#
_entry.id   AF-A0A950RDG1-F1
#
_cell.length_a   1.000
_cell.length_b   1.000
_cell.length_c   1.000
_cell.angle_alpha   90.00
_cell.angle_beta   90.00
_cell.angle_gamma   90.00
#
_symmetry.space_group_name_H-M   'P 1'
#
loop_
_entity.id
_entity.type
_entity.pdbx_description
1 polymer ?
#
loop_
_entity_poly.entity_id
_entity_poly.type
_entity_poly.pdbx_seq_one_letter_code
_entity_poly.pdbx_strand_id
1 'polypeptide(L)'
;MRLRTFFFLSFAVACLPAIGWSAWIAAGAWANWTQAGAAVRAAEAMGDALHLVEALSIERGALQEAALSHGRGVEDLAAIGARNDALLARTERSLRAAGLPQDAVVEARAILTAARRRVAEETARPLAERNPHVAAAVVAQLYQRLDAVQAAVALAEGRAAQAYASVGALLAIASLDVDIRDAAGRRSSLLSGWFGGRALTPDDIEQATQLTGRIMGSWERLQRQARSAGASPRLAAAVETTRTEFFGAAEPRYRLLIEIAREGGARPVALPEWRRWTIAALPKILAARDAAVAEAVERGQALAAAARDSLLAAGVAVLGLLALAVVALAALLRRLVLPVQR
;
A
#
# COMPACT_ATOMS: atom_id res chain seq x y z
N MET A 1 -23.84 -29.55 -57.08
CA MET A 1 -23.09 -28.50 -56.35
C MET A 1 -23.95 -27.58 -55.48
N ARG A 2 -25.10 -27.07 -55.93
CA ARG A 2 -25.95 -26.11 -55.16
C ARG A 2 -26.43 -26.60 -53.78
N LEU A 3 -26.82 -27.86 -53.65
CA LEU A 3 -27.30 -28.43 -52.38
C LEU A 3 -26.21 -28.45 -51.29
N ARG A 4 -24.97 -28.77 -51.67
CA ARG A 4 -23.82 -28.83 -50.76
C ARG A 4 -23.52 -27.45 -50.18
N THR A 5 -23.46 -26.44 -51.04
CA THR A 5 -23.21 -25.05 -50.62
C THR A 5 -24.33 -24.52 -49.73
N PHE A 6 -25.60 -24.81 -50.06
CA PHE A 6 -26.75 -24.43 -49.24
C PHE A 6 -26.71 -25.07 -47.85
N PHE A 7 -26.41 -26.38 -47.76
CA PHE A 7 -26.28 -27.07 -46.47
C PHE A 7 -25.13 -26.51 -45.61
N PHE A 8 -23.97 -26.23 -46.20
CA PHE A 8 -22.86 -25.59 -45.49
C PHE A 8 -23.25 -24.20 -44.98
N LEU A 9 -23.97 -23.41 -45.79
CA LEU A 9 -24.42 -22.08 -45.40
C LEU A 9 -25.40 -22.15 -44.23
N SER A 10 -26.40 -23.04 -44.29
CA SER A 10 -27.39 -23.22 -43.23
C SER A 10 -26.75 -23.73 -41.93
N PHE A 11 -25.80 -24.65 -42.02
CA PHE A 11 -25.06 -25.14 -40.85
C PHE A 11 -24.17 -24.04 -40.25
N ALA A 12 -23.47 -23.28 -41.09
CA ALA A 12 -22.65 -22.15 -40.64
C ALA A 12 -23.51 -21.10 -39.93
N VAL A 13 -24.66 -20.73 -40.50
CA VAL A 13 -25.61 -19.79 -39.89
C VAL A 13 -26.15 -20.33 -38.56
N ALA A 14 -26.48 -21.62 -38.49
CA ALA A 14 -26.94 -22.24 -37.24
C ALA A 14 -25.87 -22.27 -36.14
N CYS A 15 -24.57 -22.31 -36.50
CA CYS A 15 -23.46 -22.27 -35.55
C CYS A 15 -23.09 -20.86 -35.07
N LEU A 16 -23.48 -19.79 -35.79
CA LEU A 16 -23.11 -18.41 -35.42
C LEU A 16 -23.49 -18.01 -33.99
N PRO A 17 -24.71 -18.31 -33.48
CA PRO A 17 -25.07 -17.96 -32.11
C PRO A 17 -24.20 -18.67 -31.07
N ALA A 18 -23.87 -19.94 -31.30
CA ALA A 18 -23.01 -20.72 -30.41
C ALA A 18 -21.58 -20.14 -30.40
N ILE A 19 -21.03 -19.81 -31.57
CA ILE A 19 -19.70 -19.17 -31.68
C ILE A 19 -19.70 -17.81 -30.98
N GLY A 20 -20.72 -16.97 -31.21
CA GLY A 20 -20.84 -15.66 -30.58
C GLY A 20 -20.92 -15.76 -29.05
N TRP A 21 -21.73 -16.69 -28.54
CA TRP A 21 -21.87 -16.94 -27.10
C TRP A 21 -20.58 -17.46 -26.48
N SER A 22 -19.91 -18.42 -27.14
CA SER A 22 -18.61 -18.94 -26.73
C SER A 22 -17.53 -17.86 -26.70
N ALA A 23 -17.48 -16.99 -27.71
CA ALA A 23 -16.54 -15.88 -27.78
C ALA A 23 -16.79 -14.87 -26.64
N TRP A 24 -18.05 -14.58 -26.32
CA TRP A 24 -18.41 -13.71 -25.20
C TRP A 24 -17.96 -14.32 -23.86
N ILE A 25 -18.25 -15.60 -23.60
CA ILE A 25 -17.80 -16.28 -22.37
C ILE A 25 -16.27 -16.23 -22.25
N ALA A 26 -15.55 -16.55 -23.33
CA ALA A 26 -14.09 -16.51 -23.34
C ALA A 26 -13.54 -15.09 -23.09
N ALA A 27 -14.14 -14.07 -23.71
CA ALA A 27 -13.77 -12.67 -23.50
C ALA A 27 -14.03 -12.23 -22.04
N GLY A 28 -15.15 -12.64 -21.45
CA GLY A 28 -15.47 -12.38 -20.05
C GLY A 28 -14.50 -13.05 -19.09
N ALA A 29 -14.16 -14.32 -19.32
CA ALA A 29 -13.18 -15.04 -18.50
C ALA A 29 -11.78 -14.41 -18.61
N TRP A 30 -11.37 -13.97 -19.81
CA TRP A 30 -10.13 -13.25 -20.02
C TRP A 30 -10.11 -11.89 -19.30
N ALA A 31 -11.18 -11.12 -19.42
CA ALA A 31 -11.33 -9.85 -18.71
C ALA A 31 -11.24 -10.03 -17.19
N ASN A 32 -11.93 -11.04 -16.63
CA ASN A 32 -11.86 -11.34 -15.20
C ASN A 32 -10.45 -11.74 -14.76
N TRP A 33 -9.76 -12.59 -15.53
CA TRP A 33 -8.39 -13.00 -15.21
C TRP A 33 -7.41 -11.82 -15.23
N THR A 34 -7.52 -10.95 -16.25
CA THR A 34 -6.68 -9.75 -16.35
C THR A 34 -6.96 -8.74 -15.24
N GLN A 35 -8.23 -8.54 -14.86
CA GLN A 35 -8.62 -7.70 -13.72
C GLN A 35 -8.09 -8.27 -12.39
N ALA A 36 -8.17 -9.58 -12.18
CA ALA A 36 -7.70 -10.21 -10.96
C ALA A 36 -6.17 -10.09 -10.82
N GLY A 37 -5.44 -10.32 -11.91
CA GLY A 37 -4.00 -10.06 -11.95
C GLY A 37 -3.65 -8.60 -11.69
N ALA A 38 -4.47 -7.65 -12.18
CA ALA A 38 -4.25 -6.23 -11.91
C ALA A 38 -4.51 -5.86 -10.44
N ALA A 39 -5.51 -6.47 -9.78
CA ALA A 39 -5.76 -6.28 -8.36
C ALA A 39 -4.58 -6.74 -7.50
N VAL A 40 -3.99 -7.90 -7.81
CA VAL A 40 -2.81 -8.42 -7.11
C VAL A 40 -1.63 -7.46 -7.24
N ARG A 41 -1.29 -7.06 -8.47
CA ARG A 41 -0.16 -6.14 -8.70
C ARG A 41 -0.36 -4.78 -8.02
N ALA A 42 -1.59 -4.27 -8.03
CA ALA A 42 -1.92 -3.03 -7.33
C ALA A 42 -1.82 -3.17 -5.80
N ALA A 43 -2.26 -4.30 -5.23
CA ALA A 43 -2.13 -4.58 -3.81
C ALA A 43 -0.66 -4.72 -3.37
N GLU A 44 0.17 -5.41 -4.17
CA GLU A 44 1.61 -5.51 -3.93
C GLU A 44 2.29 -4.14 -4.03
N ALA A 45 1.99 -3.36 -5.07
CA ALA A 45 2.52 -2.01 -5.23
C ALA A 45 2.15 -1.08 -4.07
N MET A 46 0.91 -1.18 -3.59
CA MET A 46 0.46 -0.45 -2.41
C MET A 46 1.22 -0.88 -1.16
N GLY A 47 1.37 -2.20 -0.92
CA GLY A 47 2.16 -2.72 0.19
C GLY A 47 3.58 -2.16 0.21
N ASP A 48 4.25 -2.18 -0.94
CA ASP A 48 5.60 -1.66 -1.08
C ASP A 48 5.68 -0.15 -0.85
N ALA A 49 4.69 0.60 -1.34
CA ALA A 49 4.59 2.04 -1.10
C ALA A 49 4.34 2.36 0.38
N LEU A 50 3.50 1.59 1.08
CA LEU A 50 3.26 1.76 2.51
C LEU A 50 4.50 1.43 3.36
N HIS A 51 5.27 0.40 3.00
CA HIS A 51 6.57 0.12 3.64
C HIS A 51 7.58 1.24 3.39
N LEU A 52 7.57 1.83 2.19
CA LEU A 52 8.39 3.01 1.90
C LEU A 52 7.98 4.22 2.76
N VAL A 53 6.68 4.51 2.91
CA VAL A 53 6.19 5.61 3.77
C VAL A 53 6.67 5.45 5.22
N GLU A 54 6.64 4.24 5.75
CA GLU A 54 7.20 3.94 7.08
C GLU A 54 8.70 4.20 7.14
N ALA A 55 9.44 3.71 6.16
CA ALA A 55 10.89 3.79 6.15
C ALA A 55 11.38 5.25 6.00
N LEU A 56 10.68 6.07 5.19
CA LEU A 56 10.89 7.51 5.10
C LEU A 56 10.59 8.21 6.43
N SER A 57 9.56 7.76 7.16
CA SER A 57 9.23 8.30 8.48
C SER A 57 10.27 7.98 9.55
N ILE A 58 10.89 6.79 9.48
CA ILE A 58 12.03 6.40 10.35
C ILE A 58 13.22 7.30 10.05
N GLU A 59 13.61 7.41 8.79
CA GLU A 59 14.76 8.23 8.40
C GLU A 59 14.59 9.71 8.74
N ARG A 60 13.39 10.27 8.55
CA ARG A 60 13.06 11.62 9.04
C ARG A 60 13.38 11.79 10.52
N GLY A 61 12.97 10.83 11.36
CA GLY A 61 13.23 10.87 12.80
C GLY A 61 14.71 10.80 13.14
N ALA A 62 15.45 9.93 12.46
CA ALA A 62 16.90 9.79 12.65
C ALA A 62 17.68 11.04 12.18
N LEU A 63 17.29 11.63 11.04
CA LEU A 63 17.87 12.88 10.54
C LEU A 63 17.58 14.06 11.48
N GLN A 64 16.35 14.15 12.00
CA GLN A 64 15.98 15.17 12.98
C GLN A 64 16.81 15.03 14.26
N GLU A 65 16.95 13.81 14.77
CA GLU A 65 17.76 13.55 15.97
C GLU A 65 19.23 13.93 15.75
N ALA A 66 19.83 13.50 14.64
CA ALA A 66 21.23 13.79 14.33
C ALA A 66 21.50 15.31 14.26
N ALA A 67 20.53 16.09 13.76
CA ALA A 67 20.63 17.53 13.73
C ALA A 67 20.54 18.18 15.12
N LEU A 68 19.80 17.57 16.06
CA LEU A 68 19.54 18.10 17.40
C LEU A 68 20.48 17.58 18.49
N SER A 69 21.18 16.46 18.27
CA SER A 69 21.99 15.80 19.30
C SER A 69 23.47 16.28 19.31
N HIS A 70 24.08 16.24 20.51
CA HIS A 70 25.50 16.54 20.73
C HIS A 70 26.46 15.40 20.28
N GLY A 71 25.93 14.24 19.88
CA GLY A 71 26.70 13.04 19.58
C GLY A 71 26.06 12.21 18.46
N ARG A 72 26.58 11.00 18.22
CA ARG A 72 25.93 10.08 17.28
C ARG A 72 24.50 9.80 17.75
N GLY A 73 23.54 9.93 16.83
CA GLY A 73 22.14 9.60 17.09
C GLY A 73 21.98 8.13 17.50
N VAL A 74 20.82 7.78 18.04
CA VAL A 74 20.50 6.41 18.48
C VAL A 74 20.56 5.40 17.34
N GLU A 75 20.18 5.80 16.13
CA GLU A 75 20.10 4.93 14.96
C GLU A 75 21.26 5.14 13.98
N ASP A 76 21.65 4.07 13.27
CA ASP A 76 22.63 4.13 12.20
C ASP A 76 21.99 4.70 10.91
N LEU A 77 22.29 5.97 10.63
CA LEU A 77 21.82 6.67 9.43
C LEU A 77 22.26 6.03 8.12
N ALA A 78 23.44 5.41 8.06
CA ALA A 78 23.92 4.77 6.85
C ALA A 78 23.10 3.50 6.55
N ALA A 79 22.86 2.68 7.58
CA ALA A 79 22.02 1.49 7.47
C ALA A 79 20.56 1.84 7.11
N ILE A 80 20.00 2.88 7.73
CA ILE A 80 18.67 3.40 7.37
C ILE A 80 18.64 3.86 5.91
N GLY A 81 19.66 4.63 5.49
CA GLY A 81 19.76 5.14 4.13
C GLY A 81 19.75 4.03 3.09
N ALA A 82 20.57 2.99 3.29
CA ALA A 82 20.65 1.83 2.42
C ALA A 82 19.32 1.06 2.36
N ARG A 83 18.64 0.87 3.50
CA ARG A 83 17.32 0.23 3.55
C ARG A 83 16.28 1.03 2.76
N ASN A 84 16.29 2.35 2.91
CA ASN A 84 15.36 3.23 2.20
C ASN A 84 15.61 3.25 0.70
N ASP A 85 16.87 3.21 0.26
CA ASP A 85 17.21 3.16 -1.16
C ASP A 85 16.74 1.86 -1.82
N ALA A 86 16.86 0.74 -1.10
CA ALA A 86 16.34 -0.56 -1.52
C ALA A 86 14.80 -0.56 -1.62
N LEU A 87 14.11 0.04 -0.63
CA LEU A 87 12.65 0.17 -0.66
C LEU A 87 12.18 1.09 -1.78
N LEU A 88 12.82 2.24 -2.01
CA LEU A 88 12.54 3.11 -3.14
C LEU A 88 12.63 2.34 -4.47
N ALA A 89 13.69 1.56 -4.66
CA ALA A 89 13.86 0.76 -5.88
C ALA A 89 12.81 -0.35 -6.00
N ARG A 90 12.41 -0.96 -4.88
CA ARG A 90 11.36 -1.99 -4.84
C ARG A 90 9.99 -1.41 -5.20
N THR A 91 9.59 -0.30 -4.57
CA THR A 91 8.33 0.41 -4.84
C THR A 91 8.26 0.89 -6.29
N GLU A 92 9.35 1.41 -6.84
CA GLU A 92 9.40 1.80 -8.25
C GLU A 92 9.09 0.63 -9.19
N ARG A 93 9.66 -0.55 -8.92
CA ARG A 93 9.40 -1.77 -9.71
C ARG A 93 7.96 -2.25 -9.59
N SER A 94 7.38 -2.26 -8.39
CA SER A 94 6.00 -2.73 -8.19
C SER A 94 4.97 -1.75 -8.75
N LEU A 95 5.18 -0.44 -8.60
CA LEU A 95 4.36 0.58 -9.29
C LEU A 95 4.41 0.39 -10.82
N ARG A 96 5.61 0.17 -11.38
CA ARG A 96 5.76 -0.13 -12.82
C ARG A 96 4.99 -1.37 -13.24
N ALA A 97 5.09 -2.47 -12.47
CA ALA A 97 4.38 -3.71 -12.75
C ALA A 97 2.84 -3.55 -12.66
N ALA A 98 2.37 -2.66 -11.79
CA ALA A 98 0.96 -2.31 -11.68
C ALA A 98 0.48 -1.32 -12.77
N GLY A 99 1.39 -0.78 -13.59
CA GLY A 99 1.08 0.24 -14.59
C GLY A 99 0.77 1.62 -13.98
N LEU A 100 1.36 1.91 -12.81
CA LEU A 100 1.15 3.15 -12.06
C LEU A 100 2.30 4.15 -12.26
N PRO A 101 2.05 5.46 -12.11
CA PRO A 101 3.08 6.50 -12.17
C PRO A 101 4.19 6.29 -11.14
N GLN A 102 5.43 6.60 -11.50
CA GLN A 102 6.63 6.44 -10.65
C GLN A 102 7.21 7.79 -10.19
N ASP A 103 6.71 8.92 -10.71
CA ASP A 103 7.32 10.24 -10.52
C ASP A 103 7.49 10.61 -9.05
N ALA A 104 6.48 10.30 -8.22
CA ALA A 104 6.53 10.56 -6.78
C ALA A 104 7.69 9.83 -6.07
N VAL A 105 8.00 8.60 -6.48
CA VAL A 105 9.08 7.79 -5.89
C VAL A 105 10.45 8.29 -6.39
N VAL A 106 10.55 8.65 -7.67
CA VAL A 106 11.76 9.24 -8.26
C VAL A 106 12.09 10.57 -7.58
N GLU A 107 11.10 11.42 -7.38
CA GLU A 107 11.27 12.71 -6.70
C GLU A 107 11.61 12.53 -5.21
N ALA A 108 10.96 11.59 -4.53
CA ALA A 108 11.27 11.26 -3.14
C ALA A 108 12.74 10.86 -2.96
N ARG A 109 13.29 10.06 -3.89
CA ARG A 109 14.71 9.70 -3.90
C ARG A 109 15.61 10.92 -3.96
N ALA A 110 15.38 11.82 -4.93
CA ALA A 110 16.21 13.01 -5.11
C ALA A 110 16.23 13.90 -3.86
N ILE A 111 15.07 14.05 -3.21
CA ILE A 111 14.93 14.89 -2.02
C ILE A 111 15.56 14.25 -0.79
N LEU A 112 15.44 12.94 -0.65
CA LEU A 112 16.08 12.20 0.43
C LEU A 112 17.60 12.31 0.33
N THR A 113 18.17 12.16 -0.87
CA THR A 113 19.59 12.39 -1.12
C THR A 113 20.00 13.82 -0.73
N ALA A 114 19.22 14.83 -1.11
CA ALA A 114 19.51 16.22 -0.76
C ALA A 114 19.36 16.52 0.75
N ALA A 115 18.42 15.87 1.43
CA ALA A 115 18.23 15.97 2.88
C ALA A 115 19.41 15.34 3.64
N ARG A 116 19.79 14.11 3.28
CA ARG A 116 20.96 13.41 3.84
C ARG A 116 22.22 14.26 3.72
N ARG A 117 22.48 14.83 2.54
CA ARG A 117 23.65 15.69 2.31
C ARG A 117 23.65 16.92 3.22
N ARG A 118 22.54 17.65 3.29
CA ARG A 118 22.44 18.85 4.15
C ARG A 118 22.64 18.52 5.63
N VAL A 119 22.06 17.42 6.12
CA VAL A 119 22.26 16.99 7.52
C VAL A 119 23.69 16.53 7.76
N ALA A 120 24.33 15.85 6.80
CA ALA A 120 25.74 15.45 6.91
C ALA A 120 26.67 16.67 6.97
N GLU A 121 26.45 17.68 6.12
CA GLU A 121 27.19 18.94 6.14
C GLU A 121 27.03 19.68 7.48
N GLU A 122 25.81 19.73 8.02
CA GLU A 122 25.53 20.40 9.28
C GLU A 122 26.11 19.64 10.49
N THR A 123 26.01 18.32 10.48
CA THR A 123 26.51 17.48 11.59
C THR A 123 28.04 17.42 11.66
N ALA A 124 28.74 17.78 10.58
CA ALA A 124 30.19 17.97 10.57
C ALA A 124 30.65 19.20 11.38
N ARG A 125 29.74 20.14 11.70
CA ARG A 125 30.04 21.33 12.51
C ARG A 125 29.79 21.07 14.01
N PRO A 126 30.51 21.76 14.93
CA PRO A 126 30.17 21.77 16.34
C PRO A 126 28.72 22.23 16.57
N LEU A 127 27.99 21.62 17.51
CA LEU A 127 26.55 21.90 17.71
C LEU A 127 26.24 23.40 17.89
N ALA A 128 27.11 24.14 18.61
CA ALA A 128 26.94 25.57 18.85
C ALA A 128 27.04 26.43 17.57
N GLU A 129 27.72 25.93 16.52
CA GLU A 129 27.87 26.58 15.23
C GLU A 129 26.85 26.08 14.21
N ARG A 130 26.02 25.10 14.58
CA ARG A 130 25.01 24.56 13.67
C ARG A 130 23.86 25.54 13.49
N ASN A 131 23.37 25.65 12.26
CA ASN A 131 22.17 26.43 11.99
C ASN A 131 20.94 25.78 12.65
N PRO A 132 20.30 26.45 13.62
CA PRO A 132 19.18 25.87 14.38
C PRO A 132 17.94 25.59 13.52
N HIS A 133 17.86 26.16 12.31
CA HIS A 133 16.71 26.00 11.40
C HIS A 133 16.85 24.80 10.45
N VAL A 134 18.03 24.18 10.32
CA VAL A 134 18.25 23.10 9.35
C VAL A 134 17.39 21.89 9.64
N ALA A 135 17.28 21.50 10.91
CA ALA A 135 16.43 20.37 11.32
C ALA A 135 14.96 20.59 10.90
N ALA A 136 14.41 21.77 11.20
CA ALA A 136 13.04 22.12 10.86
C ALA A 136 12.81 22.17 9.34
N ALA A 137 13.73 22.78 8.58
CA ALA A 137 13.64 22.89 7.13
C ALA A 137 13.71 21.52 6.43
N VAL A 138 14.64 20.65 6.86
CA VAL A 138 14.76 19.28 6.33
C VAL A 138 13.50 18.47 6.64
N VAL A 139 13.01 18.53 7.88
CA VAL A 139 11.78 17.83 8.28
C VAL A 139 10.57 18.32 7.49
N ALA A 140 10.40 19.63 7.30
CA ALA A 140 9.32 20.20 6.50
C ALA A 140 9.36 19.72 5.04
N GLN A 141 10.54 19.69 4.43
CA GLN A 141 10.70 19.19 3.06
C GLN A 141 10.42 17.68 2.96
N LEU A 142 10.82 16.89 3.96
CA LEU A 142 10.51 15.45 3.99
C LEU A 142 9.00 15.19 4.14
N TYR A 143 8.25 16.03 4.86
CA TYR A 143 6.79 15.92 4.93
C TYR A 143 6.11 16.14 3.59
N GLN A 144 6.47 17.20 2.87
CA GLN A 144 5.89 17.49 1.54
C GLN A 144 6.05 16.32 0.56
N ARG A 145 7.10 15.50 0.72
CA ARG A 145 7.35 14.34 -0.14
C ARG A 145 6.78 13.04 0.36
N LEU A 146 6.63 12.89 1.67
CA LEU A 146 5.79 11.84 2.21
C LEU A 146 4.38 11.92 1.62
N ASP A 147 3.82 13.12 1.52
CA ASP A 147 2.50 13.36 0.94
C ASP A 147 2.42 12.93 -0.55
N ALA A 148 3.50 13.13 -1.32
CA ALA A 148 3.59 12.66 -2.71
C ALA A 148 3.63 11.12 -2.83
N VAL A 149 4.37 10.44 -1.94
CA VAL A 149 4.38 8.96 -1.90
C VAL A 149 3.02 8.42 -1.44
N GLN A 150 2.35 9.11 -0.51
CA GLN A 150 0.97 8.78 -0.11
C GLN A 150 -0.02 8.93 -1.27
N ALA A 151 0.20 9.86 -2.21
CA ALA A 151 -0.62 9.92 -3.42
C ALA A 151 -0.46 8.65 -4.30
N ALA A 152 0.76 8.09 -4.38
CA ALA A 152 0.99 6.82 -5.08
C ALA A 152 0.29 5.63 -4.38
N VAL A 153 0.26 5.62 -3.04
CA VAL A 153 -0.54 4.67 -2.25
C VAL A 153 -2.02 4.77 -2.64
N ALA A 154 -2.59 5.99 -2.65
CA ALA A 154 -4.00 6.19 -2.98
C ALA A 154 -4.35 5.76 -4.41
N LEU A 155 -3.45 5.98 -5.38
CA LEU A 155 -3.61 5.49 -6.75
C LEU A 155 -3.60 3.95 -6.82
N ALA A 156 -2.70 3.30 -6.09
CA ALA A 156 -2.62 1.85 -6.03
C ALA A 156 -3.87 1.25 -5.34
N GLU A 157 -4.33 1.85 -4.25
CA GLU A 157 -5.57 1.49 -3.56
C GLU A 157 -6.78 1.59 -4.51
N GLY A 158 -6.93 2.73 -5.19
CA GLY A 158 -8.01 2.96 -6.15
C GLY A 158 -7.97 1.96 -7.30
N ARG A 159 -6.78 1.64 -7.82
CA ARG A 159 -6.60 0.65 -8.89
C ARG A 159 -7.01 -0.76 -8.45
N ALA A 160 -6.69 -1.14 -7.22
CA ALA A 160 -7.09 -2.41 -6.65
C ALA A 160 -8.59 -2.48 -6.38
N ALA A 161 -9.18 -1.42 -5.84
CA ALA A 161 -10.62 -1.33 -5.58
C ALA A 161 -11.46 -1.39 -6.86
N GLN A 162 -11.03 -0.71 -7.93
CA GLN A 162 -11.65 -0.76 -9.25
C GLN A 162 -11.59 -2.16 -9.87
N ALA A 163 -10.51 -2.91 -9.61
CA ALA A 163 -10.37 -4.26 -10.09
C ALA A 163 -11.24 -5.24 -9.28
N TYR A 164 -11.14 -5.19 -7.95
CA TYR A 164 -11.96 -5.98 -7.03
C TYR A 164 -12.22 -5.23 -5.72
N ALA A 165 -13.49 -4.91 -5.46
CA ALA A 165 -13.90 -4.18 -4.27
C ALA A 165 -13.50 -4.87 -2.95
N SER A 166 -13.50 -6.21 -2.91
CA SER A 166 -13.11 -6.97 -1.71
C SER A 166 -11.61 -6.89 -1.39
N VAL A 167 -10.76 -6.70 -2.40
CA VAL A 167 -9.32 -6.43 -2.23
C VAL A 167 -9.13 -4.98 -1.78
N GLY A 168 -9.81 -4.04 -2.44
CA GLY A 168 -9.79 -2.62 -2.07
C GLY A 168 -10.23 -2.37 -0.62
N ALA A 169 -11.27 -3.06 -0.15
CA ALA A 169 -11.76 -2.92 1.23
C ALA A 169 -10.71 -3.30 2.29
N LEU A 170 -9.88 -4.31 2.01
CA LEU A 170 -8.75 -4.68 2.89
C LEU A 170 -7.63 -3.65 2.82
N LEU A 171 -7.28 -3.20 1.61
CA LEU A 171 -6.25 -2.19 1.43
C LEU A 171 -6.58 -0.85 2.08
N ALA A 172 -7.85 -0.44 2.06
CA ALA A 172 -8.31 0.75 2.75
C ALA A 172 -8.13 0.68 4.29
N ILE A 173 -8.10 -0.54 4.88
CA ILE A 173 -7.74 -0.73 6.30
C ILE A 173 -6.25 -0.41 6.49
N ALA A 174 -5.40 -0.86 5.58
CA ALA A 174 -3.96 -0.58 5.61
C ALA A 174 -3.65 0.92 5.46
N SER A 175 -4.41 1.63 4.62
CA SER A 175 -4.30 3.10 4.49
C SER A 175 -4.64 3.82 5.79
N LEU A 176 -5.73 3.43 6.47
CA LEU A 176 -6.10 4.01 7.78
C LEU A 176 -5.01 3.80 8.83
N ASP A 177 -4.34 2.65 8.81
CA ASP A 177 -3.29 2.35 9.77
C ASP A 177 -2.02 3.19 9.54
N VAL A 178 -1.68 3.43 8.27
CA VAL A 178 -0.59 4.35 7.90
C VAL A 178 -0.94 5.81 8.21
N ASP A 179 -2.20 6.21 8.06
CA ASP A 179 -2.68 7.52 8.52
C ASP A 179 -2.47 7.74 10.02
N ILE A 180 -2.77 6.71 10.83
CA ILE A 180 -2.51 6.72 12.27
C ILE A 180 -1.01 6.86 12.52
N ARG A 181 -0.19 6.06 11.83
CA ARG A 181 1.27 6.07 11.97
C ARG A 181 1.90 7.42 11.58
N ASP A 182 1.42 8.05 10.52
CA ASP A 182 1.92 9.35 10.09
C ASP A 182 1.56 10.44 11.11
N ALA A 183 0.29 10.51 11.52
CA ALA A 183 -0.16 11.47 12.51
C ALA A 183 0.59 11.29 13.86
N ALA A 184 0.79 10.05 14.31
CA ALA A 184 1.59 9.75 15.49
C ALA A 184 3.06 10.14 15.32
N GLY A 185 3.62 9.93 14.12
CA GLY A 185 4.98 10.33 13.78
C GLY A 185 5.18 11.85 13.74
N ARG A 186 4.19 12.60 13.24
CA ARG A 186 4.19 14.08 13.26
C ARG A 186 4.16 14.60 14.70
N ARG A 187 3.27 14.04 15.53
CA ARG A 187 3.17 14.37 16.96
C ARG A 187 4.47 14.03 17.70
N SER A 188 5.09 12.90 17.37
CA SER A 188 6.39 12.51 17.90
C SER A 188 7.51 13.49 17.52
N SER A 189 7.50 14.00 16.28
CA SER A 189 8.50 14.96 15.79
C SER A 189 8.39 16.33 16.48
N LEU A 190 7.17 16.77 16.83
CA LEU A 190 6.95 17.97 17.66
C LEU A 190 7.59 17.81 19.04
N LEU A 191 7.29 16.68 19.71
CA LEU A 191 7.87 16.37 21.02
C LEU A 191 9.38 16.19 20.95
N SER A 192 9.93 15.63 19.88
CA SER A 192 11.39 15.55 19.67
C SER A 192 12.03 16.94 19.63
N GLY A 193 11.36 17.94 19.07
CA GLY A 193 11.82 19.34 19.14
C GLY A 193 11.86 19.86 20.58
N TRP A 194 10.84 19.53 21.38
CA TRP A 194 10.80 19.87 22.80
C TRP A 194 11.92 19.20 23.60
N PHE A 195 12.07 17.89 23.45
CA PHE A 195 13.19 17.14 24.03
C PHE A 195 14.56 17.66 23.56
N GLY A 196 14.64 18.21 22.34
CA GLY A 196 15.83 18.86 21.79
C GLY A 196 16.13 20.28 22.26
N GLY A 197 15.30 20.89 23.13
CA GLY A 197 15.57 22.22 23.69
C GLY A 197 14.57 23.32 23.32
N ARG A 198 13.70 23.08 22.33
CA ARG A 198 12.73 24.07 21.87
C ARG A 198 11.54 24.14 22.83
N ALA A 199 11.09 25.33 23.22
CA ALA A 199 9.80 25.46 23.90
C ALA A 199 8.66 25.14 22.91
N LEU A 200 7.62 24.42 23.36
CA LEU A 200 6.39 24.28 22.57
C LEU A 200 5.58 25.56 22.70
N THR A 201 5.11 26.08 21.57
CA THR A 201 4.18 27.22 21.52
C THR A 201 2.74 26.74 21.77
N PRO A 202 1.79 27.66 22.05
CA PRO A 202 0.37 27.31 22.06
C PRO A 202 -0.08 26.61 20.77
N ASP A 203 0.40 27.07 19.61
CA ASP A 203 0.10 26.46 18.31
C ASP A 203 0.65 25.03 18.18
N ASP A 204 1.85 24.74 18.70
CA ASP A 204 2.39 23.37 18.73
C ASP A 204 1.48 22.44 19.55
N ILE A 205 0.97 22.92 20.69
CA ILE A 205 0.08 22.16 21.58
C ILE A 205 -1.28 21.93 20.93
N GLU A 206 -1.83 22.94 20.24
CA GLU A 206 -3.05 22.80 19.45
C GLU A 206 -2.84 21.75 18.35
N GLN A 207 -1.75 21.86 17.58
CA GLN A 207 -1.42 20.91 16.53
C GLN A 207 -1.28 19.47 17.07
N ALA A 208 -0.62 19.29 18.21
CA ALA A 208 -0.50 17.97 18.86
C ALA A 208 -1.87 17.41 19.29
N THR A 209 -2.79 18.28 19.71
CA THR A 209 -4.17 17.92 20.07
C THR A 209 -4.98 17.52 18.82
N GLN A 210 -4.89 18.29 17.73
CA GLN A 210 -5.53 17.96 16.45
C GLN A 210 -5.04 16.61 15.90
N LEU A 211 -3.73 16.35 15.95
CA LEU A 211 -3.14 15.07 15.56
C LEU A 211 -3.67 13.91 16.41
N THR A 212 -3.86 14.12 17.72
CA THR A 212 -4.47 13.12 18.61
C THR A 212 -5.90 12.81 18.20
N GLY A 213 -6.70 13.82 17.86
CA GLY A 213 -8.05 13.63 17.31
C GLY A 213 -8.04 12.82 16.00
N ARG A 214 -7.14 13.14 15.07
CA ARG A 214 -6.98 12.39 13.80
C ARG A 214 -6.60 10.92 14.04
N ILE A 215 -5.71 10.65 14.99
CA ILE A 215 -5.29 9.29 15.38
C ILE A 215 -6.50 8.50 15.90
N MET A 216 -7.25 9.05 16.85
CA MET A 216 -8.45 8.39 17.41
C MET A 216 -9.52 8.14 16.35
N GLY A 217 -9.85 9.15 15.55
CA GLY A 217 -10.87 9.01 14.51
C GLY A 217 -10.49 7.99 13.43
N SER A 218 -9.21 7.92 13.05
CA SER A 218 -8.73 6.93 12.09
C SER A 218 -8.75 5.52 12.67
N TRP A 219 -8.42 5.37 13.96
CA TRP A 219 -8.50 4.10 14.67
C TRP A 219 -9.93 3.55 14.76
N GLU A 220 -10.90 4.41 15.08
CA GLU A 220 -12.30 4.00 15.10
C GLU A 220 -12.80 3.56 13.73
N ARG A 221 -12.43 4.29 12.66
CA ARG A 221 -12.73 3.89 11.29
C ARG A 221 -12.11 2.55 10.95
N LEU A 222 -10.83 2.34 11.30
CA LEU A 222 -10.11 1.10 11.06
C LEU A 222 -10.83 -0.08 11.71
N GLN A 223 -11.20 0.03 12.99
CA GLN A 223 -11.93 -1.02 13.71
C GLN A 223 -13.30 -1.32 13.09
N ARG A 224 -14.07 -0.29 12.69
CA ARG A 224 -15.35 -0.49 12.00
C ARG A 224 -15.16 -1.20 10.66
N GLN A 225 -14.15 -0.78 9.90
CA GLN A 225 -13.89 -1.34 8.58
C GLN A 225 -13.39 -2.79 8.65
N ALA A 226 -12.49 -3.09 9.59
CA ALA A 226 -12.04 -4.45 9.85
C ALA A 226 -13.21 -5.40 10.18
N ARG A 227 -14.14 -4.95 11.03
CA ARG A 227 -15.37 -5.73 11.32
C ARG A 227 -16.23 -5.92 10.07
N SER A 228 -16.44 -4.87 9.27
CA SER A 228 -17.27 -4.94 8.07
C SER A 228 -16.68 -5.79 6.94
N ALA A 229 -15.34 -5.85 6.84
CA ALA A 229 -14.64 -6.62 5.81
C ALA A 229 -14.62 -8.14 6.10
N GLY A 230 -15.24 -8.59 7.19
CA GLY A 230 -15.19 -9.97 7.66
C GLY A 230 -13.75 -10.36 8.03
N ALA A 231 -13.15 -9.62 8.98
CA ALA A 231 -11.74 -9.79 9.36
C ALA A 231 -11.36 -11.27 9.52
N SER A 232 -10.32 -11.68 8.79
CA SER A 232 -9.67 -12.97 9.01
C SER A 232 -9.13 -13.04 10.44
N PRO A 233 -8.88 -14.25 10.98
CA PRO A 233 -8.22 -14.39 12.29
C PRO A 233 -6.88 -13.63 12.35
N ARG A 234 -6.13 -13.58 11.25
CA ARG A 234 -4.87 -12.83 11.15
C ARG A 234 -5.09 -11.32 11.30
N LEU A 235 -6.05 -10.75 10.57
CA LEU A 235 -6.34 -9.32 10.67
C LEU A 235 -6.91 -8.95 12.05
N ALA A 236 -7.81 -9.77 12.60
CA ALA A 236 -8.35 -9.55 13.94
C ALA A 236 -7.24 -9.54 15.01
N ALA A 237 -6.31 -10.49 14.95
CA ALA A 237 -5.16 -10.52 15.87
C ALA A 237 -4.27 -9.28 15.72
N ALA A 238 -4.01 -8.83 14.49
CA ALA A 238 -3.18 -7.65 14.25
C ALA A 238 -3.83 -6.33 14.72
N VAL A 239 -5.15 -6.20 14.55
CA VAL A 239 -5.92 -5.09 15.13
C VAL A 239 -5.82 -5.13 16.66
N GLU A 240 -5.93 -6.30 17.27
CA GLU A 240 -5.82 -6.46 18.71
C GLU A 240 -4.41 -6.14 19.25
N THR A 241 -3.35 -6.54 18.54
CA THR A 241 -1.98 -6.12 18.84
C THR A 241 -1.84 -4.60 18.80
N THR A 242 -2.37 -3.96 17.75
CA THR A 242 -2.34 -2.50 17.61
C THR A 242 -3.08 -1.81 18.77
N ARG A 243 -4.26 -2.34 19.14
CA ARG A 243 -5.09 -1.88 20.26
C ARG A 243 -4.33 -1.93 21.58
N THR A 244 -3.67 -3.03 21.86
CA THR A 244 -3.00 -3.27 23.14
C THR A 244 -1.67 -2.55 23.23
N GLU A 245 -0.81 -2.73 22.23
CA GLU A 245 0.57 -2.24 22.28
C GLU A 245 0.68 -0.73 22.01
N PHE A 246 -0.07 -0.19 21.05
CA PHE A 246 -0.04 1.25 20.79
C PHE A 246 -1.09 2.00 21.61
N PHE A 247 -2.38 1.68 21.43
CA PHE A 247 -3.46 2.45 22.07
C PHE A 247 -3.55 2.22 23.57
N GLY A 248 -3.24 1.01 24.04
CA GLY A 248 -3.25 0.65 25.47
C GLY A 248 -1.99 1.11 26.22
N ALA A 249 -0.81 1.04 25.60
CA ALA A 249 0.45 1.32 26.28
C ALA A 249 1.15 2.62 25.84
N ALA A 250 1.26 2.89 24.53
CA ALA A 250 2.04 4.02 24.04
C ALA A 250 1.28 5.36 23.99
N GLU A 251 0.01 5.33 23.54
CA GLU A 251 -0.83 6.52 23.40
C GLU A 251 -1.02 7.30 24.72
N PRO A 252 -1.28 6.66 25.88
CA PRO A 252 -1.40 7.39 27.14
C PRO A 252 -0.16 8.21 27.49
N ARG A 253 1.04 7.67 27.19
CA ARG A 253 2.30 8.39 27.41
C ARG A 253 2.43 9.62 26.52
N TYR A 254 1.98 9.55 25.26
CA TYR A 254 1.97 10.73 24.39
C TYR A 254 1.09 11.85 24.95
N ARG A 255 -0.11 11.51 25.44
CA ARG A 255 -1.05 12.49 26.01
C ARG A 255 -0.49 13.15 27.26
N LEU A 256 0.05 12.34 28.18
CA LEU A 256 0.70 12.83 29.39
C LEU A 256 1.83 13.82 29.07
N LEU A 257 2.67 13.53 28.07
CA LEU A 257 3.77 14.43 27.70
C LEU A 257 3.28 15.75 27.11
N ILE A 258 2.18 15.74 26.37
CA ILE A 258 1.56 16.97 25.84
C ILE A 258 0.96 17.80 26.97
N GLU A 259 0.33 17.16 27.96
CA GLU A 259 -0.19 17.82 29.16
C GLU A 259 0.94 18.46 29.98
N ILE A 260 2.00 17.71 30.28
CA ILE A 260 3.20 18.24 30.96
C ILE A 260 3.75 19.45 30.22
N ALA A 261 3.89 19.36 28.89
CA ALA A 261 4.42 20.47 28.10
C ALA A 261 3.48 21.69 28.09
N ARG A 262 2.16 21.48 28.05
CA ARG A 262 1.15 22.54 28.14
C ARG A 262 1.23 23.30 29.47
N GLU A 263 1.51 22.59 30.56
CA GLU A 263 1.64 23.17 31.90
C GLU A 263 3.01 23.82 32.15
N GLY A 264 3.90 23.84 31.14
CA GLY A 264 5.26 24.37 31.28
C GLY A 264 6.18 23.47 32.11
N GLY A 265 5.82 22.21 32.29
CA GLY A 265 6.58 21.24 33.07
C GLY A 265 7.95 20.91 32.46
N ALA A 266 8.85 20.41 33.30
CA ALA A 266 10.17 19.97 32.87
C ALA A 266 10.10 18.70 32.01
N ARG A 267 11.07 18.54 31.12
CA ARG A 267 11.21 17.33 30.29
C ARG A 267 11.59 16.15 31.18
N PRO A 268 10.82 15.05 31.17
CA PRO A 268 11.07 13.95 32.10
C PRO A 268 12.29 13.10 31.72
N VAL A 269 12.73 13.15 30.46
CA VAL A 269 13.85 12.37 29.93
C VAL A 269 14.66 13.19 28.92
N ALA A 270 15.86 12.72 28.59
CA ALA A 270 16.68 13.30 27.54
C ALA A 270 16.22 12.87 26.13
N LEU A 271 16.59 13.65 25.10
CA LEU A 271 16.23 13.36 23.69
C LEU A 271 16.61 11.94 23.23
N PRO A 272 17.82 11.40 23.48
CA PRO A 272 18.14 10.04 23.06
C PRO A 272 17.27 8.96 23.70
N GLU A 273 16.82 9.18 24.94
CA GLU A 273 15.92 8.25 25.65
C GLU A 273 14.50 8.31 25.08
N TRP A 274 14.00 9.53 24.83
CA TRP A 274 12.77 9.73 24.09
C TRP A 274 12.80 9.02 22.73
N ARG A 275 13.90 9.18 21.98
CA ARG A 275 14.08 8.56 20.67
C ARG A 275 14.04 7.04 20.74
N ARG A 276 14.82 6.41 21.63
CA ARG A 276 14.77 4.96 21.87
C ARG A 276 13.34 4.47 22.13
N TRP A 277 12.58 5.18 22.97
CA TRP A 277 11.20 4.81 23.24
C TRP A 277 10.31 4.91 21.99
N THR A 278 10.40 6.01 21.24
CA THR A 278 9.57 6.20 20.03
C THR A 278 9.88 5.20 18.91
N ILE A 279 11.14 4.80 18.75
CA ILE A 279 11.58 3.77 17.79
C ILE A 279 10.92 2.42 18.11
N ALA A 280 10.77 2.08 19.40
CA ALA A 280 10.09 0.86 19.81
C ALA A 280 8.56 0.97 19.72
N ALA A 281 7.99 2.13 20.06
CA ALA A 281 6.55 2.31 20.20
C ALA A 281 5.81 2.50 18.86
N LEU A 282 6.36 3.30 17.95
CA LEU A 282 5.65 3.68 16.72
C LEU A 282 5.42 2.53 15.72
N PRO A 283 6.35 1.57 15.52
CA PRO A 283 6.09 0.43 14.64
C PRO A 283 4.93 -0.46 15.09
N LYS A 284 4.56 -0.44 16.39
CA LYS A 284 3.45 -1.24 16.93
C LYS A 284 2.08 -0.84 16.36
N ILE A 285 1.99 0.33 15.72
CA ILE A 285 0.79 0.73 14.99
C ILE A 285 0.56 -0.19 13.79
N LEU A 286 1.63 -0.59 13.09
CA LEU A 286 1.58 -1.08 11.70
C LEU A 286 1.21 -2.55 11.53
N ALA A 287 0.85 -3.24 12.63
CA ALA A 287 0.48 -4.65 12.56
C ALA A 287 -0.76 -4.85 11.67
N ALA A 288 -1.77 -3.98 11.81
CA ALA A 288 -3.00 -4.07 11.03
C ALA A 288 -2.76 -3.83 9.54
N ARG A 289 -1.89 -2.87 9.17
CA ARG A 289 -1.42 -2.66 7.79
C ARG A 289 -0.88 -3.94 7.19
N ASP A 290 0.11 -4.55 7.83
CA ASP A 290 0.83 -5.69 7.25
C ASP A 290 -0.09 -6.89 7.09
N ALA A 291 -0.97 -7.14 8.07
CA ALA A 291 -2.00 -8.16 7.95
C ALA A 291 -3.00 -7.88 6.82
N ALA A 292 -3.50 -6.64 6.72
CA ALA A 292 -4.48 -6.27 5.71
C ALA A 292 -3.93 -6.35 4.28
N VAL A 293 -2.68 -5.92 4.06
CA VAL A 293 -2.00 -6.04 2.76
C VAL A 293 -1.80 -7.51 2.40
N ALA A 294 -1.33 -8.34 3.34
CA ALA A 294 -1.13 -9.77 3.08
C ALA A 294 -2.45 -10.48 2.74
N GLU A 295 -3.53 -10.20 3.46
CA GLU A 295 -4.88 -10.70 3.16
C GLU A 295 -5.35 -10.23 1.78
N ALA A 296 -5.09 -8.97 1.42
CA ALA A 296 -5.50 -8.41 0.13
C ALA A 296 -4.79 -9.12 -1.03
N VAL A 297 -3.49 -9.36 -0.89
CA VAL A 297 -2.69 -10.07 -1.89
C VAL A 297 -3.14 -11.52 -2.01
N GLU A 298 -3.28 -12.26 -0.90
CA GLU A 298 -3.74 -13.66 -0.92
C GLU A 298 -5.15 -13.78 -1.52
N ARG A 299 -6.05 -12.88 -1.16
CA ARG A 299 -7.41 -12.84 -1.74
C ARG A 299 -7.38 -12.54 -3.23
N GLY A 300 -6.56 -11.59 -3.66
CA GLY A 300 -6.35 -11.30 -5.08
C GLY A 300 -5.79 -12.49 -5.83
N GLN A 301 -4.83 -13.22 -5.25
CA GLN A 301 -4.23 -14.41 -5.85
C GLN A 301 -5.25 -15.55 -6.00
N ALA A 302 -6.08 -15.77 -4.98
CA ALA A 302 -7.17 -16.74 -5.05
C ALA A 302 -8.20 -16.40 -6.16
N LEU A 303 -8.57 -15.12 -6.28
CA LEU A 303 -9.43 -14.63 -7.37
C LEU A 303 -8.77 -14.84 -8.74
N ALA A 304 -7.47 -14.56 -8.86
CA ALA A 304 -6.74 -14.74 -10.11
C ALA A 304 -6.61 -16.22 -10.50
N ALA A 305 -6.42 -17.12 -9.53
CA ALA A 305 -6.41 -18.56 -9.75
C ALA A 305 -7.79 -19.06 -10.23
N ALA A 306 -8.86 -18.68 -9.54
CA ALA A 306 -10.22 -19.07 -9.94
C ALA A 306 -10.61 -18.52 -11.33
N ALA A 307 -10.21 -17.29 -11.66
CA ALA A 307 -10.44 -16.70 -12.98
C ALA A 307 -9.63 -17.41 -14.07
N ARG A 308 -8.39 -17.84 -13.76
CA ARG A 308 -7.57 -18.66 -14.67
C ARG A 308 -8.24 -20.02 -14.93
N ASP A 309 -8.73 -20.69 -13.90
CA ASP A 309 -9.39 -21.99 -14.05
C ASP A 309 -10.68 -21.87 -14.87
N SER A 310 -11.44 -20.80 -14.65
CA SER A 310 -12.63 -20.47 -15.45
C SER A 310 -12.28 -20.21 -16.91
N LEU A 311 -11.18 -19.50 -17.18
CA LEU A 311 -10.67 -19.26 -18.54
C LEU A 311 -10.23 -20.55 -19.23
N LEU A 312 -9.53 -21.44 -18.51
CA LEU A 312 -9.14 -22.75 -19.04
C LEU A 312 -10.37 -23.62 -19.35
N ALA A 313 -11.34 -23.68 -18.43
CA ALA A 313 -12.59 -24.41 -18.64
C ALA A 313 -13.37 -23.87 -19.85
N ALA A 314 -13.47 -22.54 -19.98
CA ALA A 314 -14.07 -21.89 -21.14
C ALA A 314 -13.33 -22.26 -22.43
N GLY A 315 -11.99 -22.21 -22.43
CA GLY A 315 -11.18 -22.60 -23.59
C GLY A 315 -11.39 -24.05 -24.00
N VAL A 316 -11.39 -24.98 -23.05
CA VAL A 316 -11.68 -26.40 -23.30
C VAL A 316 -13.09 -26.59 -23.86
N ALA A 317 -14.09 -25.91 -23.31
CA ALA A 317 -15.46 -25.97 -23.81
C ALA A 317 -15.59 -25.45 -25.25
N VAL A 318 -14.92 -24.33 -25.59
CA VAL A 318 -14.89 -23.81 -26.96
C VAL A 318 -14.21 -24.81 -27.90
N LEU A 319 -13.06 -25.37 -27.53
CA LEU A 319 -12.38 -26.39 -28.34
C LEU A 319 -13.24 -27.65 -28.53
N GLY A 320 -13.94 -28.09 -27.48
CA GLY A 320 -14.86 -29.22 -27.55
C GLY A 320 -16.04 -28.98 -28.49
N LEU A 321 -16.64 -27.78 -28.45
CA LEU A 321 -17.72 -27.38 -29.36
C LEU A 321 -17.23 -27.32 -30.81
N LEU A 322 -16.03 -26.79 -31.05
CA LEU A 322 -15.42 -26.78 -32.39
C LEU A 322 -15.16 -28.20 -32.89
N ALA A 323 -14.63 -29.09 -32.05
CA ALA A 323 -14.42 -30.49 -32.40
C ALA A 323 -15.75 -31.20 -32.74
N LEU A 324 -16.79 -31.00 -31.93
CA LEU A 324 -18.13 -31.53 -32.18
C LEU A 324 -18.72 -30.99 -33.48
N ALA A 325 -18.57 -29.69 -33.76
CA ALA A 325 -19.02 -29.09 -35.01
C ALA A 325 -18.31 -29.72 -36.23
N VAL A 326 -17.00 -29.92 -36.14
CA VAL A 326 -16.21 -30.58 -37.20
C VAL A 326 -16.64 -32.04 -37.39
N VAL A 327 -16.83 -32.80 -36.30
CA VAL A 327 -17.29 -34.20 -36.37
C VAL A 327 -18.69 -34.30 -36.94
N ALA A 328 -19.63 -33.45 -36.49
CA ALA A 328 -21.00 -33.40 -37.01
C ALA A 328 -21.02 -33.08 -38.51
N LEU A 329 -20.22 -32.09 -38.93
CA LEU A 329 -20.08 -31.71 -40.33
C LEU A 329 -19.49 -32.85 -41.17
N ALA A 330 -18.44 -33.52 -40.69
CA ALA A 330 -17.83 -34.67 -41.35
C ALA A 330 -18.80 -35.86 -41.48
N ALA A 331 -19.58 -36.13 -40.42
CA ALA A 331 -20.60 -37.17 -40.42
C ALA A 331 -21.74 -36.85 -41.40
N LEU A 332 -22.21 -35.61 -41.43
CA LEU A 332 -23.25 -35.15 -42.35
C LEU A 332 -22.77 -35.27 -43.81
N LEU A 333 -21.53 -34.87 -44.10
CA LEU A 333 -20.95 -34.98 -45.43
C LEU A 333 -20.82 -36.44 -45.88
N ARG A 334 -20.30 -37.32 -45.01
CA ARG A 334 -20.13 -38.75 -45.32
C ARG A 334 -21.44 -39.51 -45.47
N ARG A 335 -22.44 -39.23 -44.64
CA ARG A 335 -23.66 -40.05 -44.55
C ARG A 335 -24.86 -39.50 -45.32
N LEU A 336 -24.96 -38.19 -45.51
CA LEU A 336 -26.12 -37.57 -46.19
C LEU A 336 -25.74 -37.02 -47.56
N VAL A 337 -24.64 -36.25 -47.64
CA VAL A 337 -24.34 -35.50 -48.86
C VAL A 337 -23.66 -36.36 -49.93
N LEU A 338 -22.68 -37.18 -49.55
CA LEU A 338 -21.96 -38.04 -50.49
C LEU A 338 -22.81 -39.17 -51.10
N PRO A 339 -23.69 -39.86 -50.35
CA PRO A 339 -24.52 -40.93 -50.91
C PRO A 339 -25.59 -40.43 -51.90
N VAL A 340 -26.15 -39.23 -51.67
CA VAL A 340 -27.20 -38.63 -52.54
C VAL A 340 -26.61 -38.08 -53.86
N GLN A 341 -25.28 -38.05 -53.99
CA GLN A 341 -24.59 -37.65 -55.22
C GLN A 341 -24.24 -38.82 -56.14
N ARG A 342 -24.47 -40.07 -55.70
CA ARG A 342 -24.40 -41.27 -56.54
C ARG A 342 -25.80 -41.64 -57.02
#